data_AF-A0A0C4FDU0-F1
#
_entry.id   AF-A0A0C4FDU0-F1
#
_cell.length_a   1.000
_cell.length_b   1.000
_cell.length_c   1.000
_cell.angle_alpha   90.00
_cell.angle_beta   90.00
_cell.angle_gamma   90.00
#
_symmetry.space_group_name_H-M   'P 1'
#
loop_
_entity.id
_entity.type
_entity.pdbx_description
1 polymer ?
#
loop_
_entity_poly.entity_id
_entity_poly.type
_entity_poly.pdbx_seq_one_letter_code
_entity_poly.pdbx_strand_id
1 'polypeptide(L)' 'MASRHRARFRSIQILRIAEIEKAADVRRPNIKQLLVPKLCFPLPHRVVKYRSKFLATRPSTFY' A
#
# COMPACT_ATOMS: atom_id res chain seq x y z
N MET A 1 12.56 -4.96 2.19
CA MET A 1 13.81 -5.65 1.80
C MET A 1 13.55 -7.00 1.13
N ALA A 2 12.69 -7.87 1.66
CA ALA A 2 12.44 -9.20 1.07
C ALA A 2 12.02 -9.18 -0.42
N SER A 3 11.03 -8.37 -0.81
CA SER A 3 10.58 -8.31 -2.22
C SER A 3 11.61 -7.68 -3.17
N ARG A 4 12.19 -6.53 -2.77
CA ARG A 4 13.07 -5.73 -3.64
C ARG A 4 14.54 -6.17 -3.64
N HIS A 5 15.00 -6.76 -2.54
CA HIS A 5 16.42 -7.07 -2.30
C HIS A 5 16.64 -8.52 -1.80
N ARG A 6 15.58 -9.34 -1.75
CA ARG A 6 15.64 -10.76 -1.31
C ARG A 6 16.25 -11.01 0.06
N ALA A 7 16.36 -9.98 0.91
CA ALA A 7 16.89 -10.14 2.26
C ALA A 7 15.85 -10.84 3.17
N ARG A 8 16.32 -11.84 3.93
CA ARG A 8 15.52 -12.53 4.94
C ARG A 8 15.59 -11.79 6.28
N PHE A 9 14.67 -12.09 7.19
CA PHE A 9 14.61 -11.48 8.52
C PHE A 9 15.97 -11.52 9.25
N ARG A 10 16.63 -12.69 9.25
CA ARG A 10 17.94 -12.90 9.90
C ARG A 10 19.07 -12.03 9.33
N SER A 11 18.90 -11.50 8.11
CA SER A 11 19.90 -10.72 7.40
C SER A 11 19.71 -9.21 7.55
N ILE A 12 18.69 -8.74 8.28
CA ILE A 12 18.37 -7.32 8.43
C ILE A 12 18.63 -6.92 9.88
N GLN A 13 19.39 -5.85 10.08
CA GLN A 13 19.62 -5.22 11.38
C GLN A 13 19.13 -3.78 11.34
N ILE A 14 18.38 -3.37 12.36
CA ILE A 14 17.83 -2.02 12.47
C ILE A 14 18.75 -1.21 13.38
N LEU A 15 19.37 -0.16 12.85
CA LEU A 15 20.30 0.68 13.60
C LEU A 15 19.58 1.72 14.46
N ARG A 16 18.57 2.40 13.90
CA ARG A 16 17.77 3.41 14.59
C ARG A 16 16.41 3.56 13.91
N ILE A 17 15.39 3.80 14.72
CA ILE A 17 14.06 4.22 14.28
C ILE A 17 13.84 5.62 14.85
N ALA A 18 13.36 6.53 14.02
CA ALA A 18 13.00 7.88 14.42
C ALA A 18 11.71 8.28 13.70
N GLU A 19 10.81 8.92 14.43
CA GLU A 19 9.64 9.57 13.85
C GLU A 19 10.04 10.90 13.21
N ILE A 20 9.34 11.27 12.13
CA ILE A 20 9.59 12.52 11.41
C ILE A 20 8.41 13.45 11.69
N GLU A 21 8.67 14.57 12.37
CA GLU A 21 7.63 15.53 12.77
C GLU A 21 7.21 16.44 11.62
N LYS A 22 8.16 16.87 10.78
CA LYS A 22 7.91 17.84 9.70
C LYS A 22 7.74 17.13 8.36
N ALA A 23 6.66 17.45 7.65
CA ALA A 23 6.40 16.92 6.30
C ALA A 23 7.51 17.28 5.29
N ALA A 24 8.26 18.37 5.52
CA ALA A 24 9.38 18.80 4.68
C ALA A 24 10.58 17.84 4.72
N ASP A 25 10.77 17.13 5.83
CA ASP A 25 11.92 16.24 6.03
C ASP A 25 11.75 14.87 5.33
N VAL A 26 10.55 14.61 4.79
CA VAL A 26 10.26 13.39 4.03
C VAL A 26 10.88 13.45 2.63
N ARG A 27 11.98 12.73 2.45
CA ARG A 27 12.75 12.69 1.19
C ARG A 27 12.15 11.78 0.10
N ARG A 28 11.33 10.78 0.46
CA ARG A 28 10.83 9.79 -0.50
C ARG A 28 9.57 10.31 -1.22
N PRO A 29 9.57 10.45 -2.56
CA PRO A 29 8.45 11.04 -3.30
C PRO A 29 7.14 10.25 -3.13
N ASN A 30 7.22 8.92 -3.11
CA ASN A 30 6.05 8.05 -2.96
C ASN A 30 5.32 8.18 -1.61
N ILE A 31 6.01 8.67 -0.58
CA ILE A 31 5.40 8.99 0.72
C ILE A 31 4.94 10.44 0.74
N LYS A 32 5.74 11.36 0.18
CA LYS A 32 5.42 12.79 0.11
C LYS A 32 4.07 13.05 -0.57
N GLN A 33 3.72 12.30 -1.61
CA GLN A 33 2.42 12.42 -2.29
C GLN A 33 1.21 12.12 -1.38
N LEU A 34 1.39 11.33 -0.32
CA LEU A 34 0.30 10.91 0.59
C LEU A 34 0.03 11.91 1.72
N LEU A 35 0.92 12.90 1.91
CA LEU A 35 0.84 13.87 3.01
C LEU A 35 -0.07 15.07 2.69
N VAL A 36 -0.69 15.09 1.51
CA VAL A 36 -1.60 16.17 1.11
C VAL A 36 -2.90 16.08 1.90
N PRO A 37 -3.36 17.16 2.55
CA PRO A 37 -4.61 17.14 3.31
C PRO A 37 -5.81 16.88 2.38
N LYS A 38 -6.78 16.08 2.85
CA LYS A 38 -7.99 15.69 2.10
C LYS A 38 -7.74 14.94 0.79
N LEU A 39 -6.61 14.24 0.69
CA LEU A 39 -6.32 13.38 -0.46
C LEU A 39 -7.31 12.21 -0.55
N CYS A 40 -7.98 12.08 -1.69
CA CYS A 40 -8.91 11.00 -1.99
C CYS A 40 -8.49 10.28 -3.27
N PHE A 41 -8.61 8.94 -3.28
CA PHE A 41 -8.34 8.13 -4.46
C PHE A 41 -9.63 7.47 -4.94
N PRO A 42 -9.98 7.59 -6.25
CA PRO A 42 -11.03 6.76 -6.81
C PRO A 42 -10.59 5.29 -6.77
N LEU A 43 -11.54 4.39 -6.65
CA LEU A 43 -11.31 2.94 -6.76
C LEU A 43 -11.83 2.46 -8.11
N PRO A 44 -11.05 2.59 -9.20
CA PRO A 44 -11.49 2.26 -10.56
C PRO A 44 -11.72 0.77 -10.76
N HIS A 45 -11.07 -0.07 -9.96
CA HIS A 45 -11.21 -1.52 -10.04
C HIS A 45 -11.41 -2.08 -8.64
N ARG A 46 -12.58 -2.66 -8.38
CA ARG A 46 -12.90 -3.30 -7.11
C ARG A 46 -13.06 -4.80 -7.30
N VAL A 47 -12.24 -5.57 -6.58
CA VAL A 47 -12.36 -7.04 -6.56
C VAL A 47 -13.35 -7.44 -5.47
N VAL A 48 -14.50 -7.96 -5.87
CA VAL A 48 -15.47 -8.56 -4.96
C VAL A 48 -15.06 -10.01 -4.68
N LYS A 49 -14.97 -10.37 -3.40
CA LYS A 49 -14.67 -11.75 -2.99
C LYS A 49 -15.97 -12.48 -2.70
N TYR A 50 -16.18 -13.60 -3.37
CA TYR A 50 -17.35 -14.46 -3.16
C TYR A 50 -16.97 -15.70 -2.36
N ARG A 51 -17.88 -16.15 -1.49
CA ARG A 51 -17.68 -17.37 -0.70
C ARG A 51 -18.00 -18.64 -1.50
N SER A 52 -18.97 -18.57 -2.41
CA SER A 52 -19.34 -19.68 -3.28
C SER A 52 -18.36 -19.83 -4.44
N LYS A 53 -18.12 -21.08 -4.86
CA LYS A 53 -17.31 -21.40 -6.04
C LYS A 53 -18.06 -21.15 -7.35
N PHE A 54 -19.39 -21.26 -7.31
CA PHE A 54 -20.28 -21.07 -8.45
C PHE A 54 -21.32 -20.00 -8.14
N LEU A 55 -21.60 -19.17 -9.13
CA LEU A 55 -22.59 -18.10 -9.08
C LEU A 55 -23.32 -18.04 -10.42
N ALA A 56 -24.61 -17.72 -10.37
CA ALA A 56 -25.42 -17.53 -11.56
C ALA A 56 -25.09 -16.20 -12.29
N THR A 57 -24.56 -15.22 -11.57
CA THR A 57 -24.24 -13.89 -12.10
C THR A 57 -22.74 -13.70 -12.29
N ARG A 58 -22.37 -13.00 -13.38
CA ARG A 58 -20.96 -12.64 -13.66
C ARG A 58 -20.51 -11.56 -12.68
N PRO A 59 -19.32 -11.71 -12.05
CA PRO A 59 -18.78 -10.66 -11.20
C PRO A 59 -18.40 -9.41 -12.02
N SER A 60 -18.73 -8.23 -11.50
CA SER A 60 -18.30 -6.93 -12.04
C SER A 60 -17.24 -6.31 -11.14
N THR A 61 -16.34 -5.55 -11.76
CA THR A 61 -15.29 -4.79 -11.05
C THR A 61 -15.52 -3.28 -11.09
N PHE A 62 -16.60 -2.87 -11.77
CA PHE A 62 -17.07 -1.50 -11.96
C PHE A 62 -18.50 -1.37 -11.39
N TYR A 63 -18.80 -0.19 -10.85
CA TYR A 63 -20.14 0.27 -10.46
C TYR A 63 -20.45 1.56 -11.22
#